data_AF-A0A094C1Q0-F1
#
_entry.id   AF-A0A094C1Q0-F1
#
_cell.length_a   1.000
_cell.length_b   1.000
_cell.length_c   1.000
_cell.angle_alpha   90.00
_cell.angle_beta   90.00
_cell.angle_gamma   90.00
#
_symmetry.space_group_name_H-M   'P 1'
#
loop_
_entity.id
_entity.type
_entity.pdbx_description
1 polymer ?
#
loop_
_entity_poly.entity_id
_entity_poly.type
_entity_poly.pdbx_seq_one_letter_code
_entity_poly.pdbx_strand_id
1 'polypeptide(L)'
;MAQGRVLVIAGSDSSGGAGLEADQKVIAAHGCYAMTATAALTAQNTTGVFGIQVTPSDFVRKQIDACLDDIPVDAVKIGMLACAETVLVVADALRRHKVKKTVIDPVMVSTSGSHLLHEDAIRVMREQLLPLATILTPNVPEAMLLLSDAGIHAEPPASVDDLVNIAKAVQSLGPEFVLLKGGHLPLQSNGVKASVESEKKLVVDVLYGAGAYIRIDSAYQESTNTHGTGCSLASAISSNIANGLDINRAVKAACRYVEVGIRTAKDIGAGSGPINHFHSVYTLPFSPGRFIEYLLDRPDVKGPWQKHTEHRFLERLADGTLPIESFKYYLIQDYLYLVQYARATALAGYKARTLDEIATSAKVVTHIIHEMNMHIEYCEAFGVSKEQILTTEEDESCTAYTRYVLDVGHSEDWFALQIAMAPCLIGYGVIARRLYDDPLTKREGNIYWKWIENYVADDFVEAVRVGSDAIEKHAILQSPSRVEELVKIFIHATNMETGFWDMGEGRK
;
A
#
# COMPACT_ATOMS: atom_id res chain seq x y z
N MET A 1 -1.50 -11.49 0.33
CA MET A 1 -0.30 -12.34 0.47
C MET A 1 0.73 -11.85 -0.52
N ALA A 2 2.01 -11.81 -0.15
CA ALA A 2 3.09 -11.45 -1.07
C ALA A 2 3.09 -12.41 -2.26
N GLN A 3 3.17 -11.89 -3.48
CA GLN A 3 2.98 -12.69 -4.69
C GLN A 3 4.27 -13.40 -5.13
N GLY A 4 5.41 -12.70 -5.08
CA GLY A 4 6.75 -13.26 -5.34
C GLY A 4 7.57 -13.48 -4.06
N ARG A 5 8.45 -14.49 -4.07
CA ARG A 5 9.36 -14.85 -2.97
C ARG A 5 10.80 -14.73 -3.45
N VAL A 6 11.59 -13.86 -2.81
CA VAL A 6 12.96 -13.54 -3.21
C VAL A 6 13.92 -13.88 -2.08
N LEU A 7 14.90 -14.76 -2.34
CA LEU A 7 16.03 -14.98 -1.43
C LEU A 7 17.15 -14.02 -1.78
N VAL A 8 17.61 -13.26 -0.79
CA VAL A 8 18.73 -12.33 -0.92
C VAL A 8 19.97 -12.90 -0.24
N ILE A 9 21.07 -13.00 -0.97
CA ILE A 9 22.36 -13.43 -0.45
C ILE A 9 23.34 -12.24 -0.58
N ALA A 10 23.59 -11.54 0.53
CA ALA A 10 24.38 -10.30 0.50
C ALA A 10 24.97 -9.96 1.88
N GLY A 11 25.79 -8.91 1.94
CA GLY A 11 26.20 -8.26 3.18
C GLY A 11 25.14 -7.31 3.75
N SER A 12 25.15 -7.13 5.06
CA SER A 12 24.34 -6.12 5.77
C SER A 12 25.04 -4.75 5.75
N ASP A 13 24.28 -3.69 5.48
CA ASP A 13 24.63 -2.29 5.73
C ASP A 13 23.85 -1.82 6.96
N SER A 14 24.54 -1.64 8.09
CA SER A 14 23.93 -1.26 9.36
C SER A 14 23.17 0.07 9.34
N SER A 15 23.42 0.95 8.37
CA SER A 15 22.65 2.21 8.21
C SER A 15 21.34 2.05 7.44
N GLY A 16 21.17 0.91 6.77
CA GLY A 16 19.98 0.58 6.02
C GLY A 16 19.87 1.25 4.65
N GLY A 17 20.97 1.81 4.12
CA GLY A 17 20.97 2.48 2.82
C GLY A 17 21.28 1.57 1.64
N ALA A 18 22.05 0.50 1.85
CA ALA A 18 22.42 -0.52 0.88
C ALA A 18 22.24 -1.93 1.47
N GLY A 19 22.89 -2.94 0.88
CA GLY A 19 22.97 -4.29 1.43
C GLY A 19 21.61 -4.98 1.60
N LEU A 20 21.57 -5.95 2.50
CA LEU A 20 20.36 -6.72 2.84
C LEU A 20 19.19 -5.83 3.27
N GLU A 21 19.46 -4.71 3.91
CA GLU A 21 18.45 -3.79 4.40
C GLU A 21 17.76 -3.05 3.25
N ALA A 22 18.53 -2.52 2.29
CA ALA A 22 17.96 -1.95 1.07
C ALA A 22 17.22 -3.00 0.25
N ASP A 23 17.79 -4.20 0.14
CA ASP A 23 17.19 -5.32 -0.59
C ASP A 23 15.80 -5.66 -0.03
N GLN A 24 15.68 -5.82 1.29
CA GLN A 24 14.40 -6.09 1.96
C GLN A 24 13.39 -4.95 1.80
N LYS A 25 13.83 -3.69 1.91
CA LYS A 25 12.95 -2.52 1.69
C LYS A 25 12.38 -2.50 0.28
N VAL A 26 13.22 -2.74 -0.73
CA VAL A 26 12.77 -2.80 -2.13
C VAL A 26 11.82 -3.96 -2.37
N ILE A 27 12.16 -5.16 -1.88
CA ILE A 27 11.32 -6.35 -2.04
C ILE A 27 9.94 -6.14 -1.39
N ALA A 28 9.91 -5.56 -0.19
CA ALA A 28 8.67 -5.19 0.48
C ALA A 28 7.87 -4.13 -0.30
N ALA A 29 8.53 -3.09 -0.83
CA ALA A 29 7.90 -2.07 -1.66
C ALA A 29 7.31 -2.62 -2.97
N HIS A 30 7.79 -3.78 -3.44
CA HIS A 30 7.27 -4.51 -4.60
C HIS A 30 6.25 -5.61 -4.22
N GLY A 31 5.77 -5.63 -2.97
CA GLY A 31 4.78 -6.60 -2.51
C GLY A 31 5.27 -8.06 -2.51
N CYS A 32 6.58 -8.26 -2.43
CA CYS A 32 7.22 -9.57 -2.41
C CYS A 32 7.67 -9.96 -0.99
N TYR A 33 7.88 -11.25 -0.76
CA TYR A 33 8.41 -11.80 0.49
C TYR A 33 9.93 -11.93 0.39
N ALA A 34 10.65 -11.33 1.33
CA ALA A 34 12.11 -11.39 1.39
C ALA A 34 12.57 -12.49 2.34
N MET A 35 13.47 -13.34 1.86
CA MET A 35 14.31 -14.23 2.68
C MET A 35 15.76 -13.73 2.59
N THR A 36 16.59 -14.02 3.59
CA THR A 36 17.99 -13.55 3.61
C THR A 36 18.97 -14.65 4.00
N ALA A 37 20.16 -14.61 3.40
CA ALA A 37 21.35 -15.29 3.86
C ALA A 37 22.50 -14.28 3.93
N THR A 38 22.98 -14.01 5.14
CA THR A 38 23.96 -12.95 5.39
C THR A 38 25.37 -13.44 5.11
N ALA A 39 26.02 -12.83 4.12
CA ALA A 39 27.41 -13.13 3.74
C ALA A 39 28.43 -12.40 4.63
N ALA A 40 28.11 -11.18 5.06
CA ALA A 40 28.95 -10.41 5.97
C ALA A 40 28.12 -9.36 6.71
N LEU A 41 28.56 -9.00 7.90
CA LEU A 41 28.08 -7.83 8.62
C LEU A 41 29.05 -6.67 8.38
N THR A 42 28.52 -5.47 8.18
CA THR A 42 29.35 -4.26 8.13
C THR A 42 28.96 -3.31 9.25
N ALA A 43 29.97 -2.67 9.84
CA ALA A 43 29.78 -1.44 10.59
C ALA A 43 29.90 -0.30 9.57
N GLN A 44 28.77 0.10 8.97
CA GLN A 44 28.70 1.04 7.86
C GLN A 44 27.63 2.10 8.09
N ASN A 45 27.92 3.32 7.63
CA ASN A 45 26.92 4.37 7.49
C ASN A 45 27.20 5.28 6.29
N THR A 46 26.48 6.38 6.19
CA THR A 46 26.56 7.34 5.07
C THR A 46 27.95 7.96 4.87
N THR A 47 28.85 7.89 5.86
CA THR A 47 30.19 8.48 5.77
C THR A 47 31.29 7.45 5.51
N GLY A 48 30.98 6.15 5.53
CA GLY A 48 31.93 5.11 5.16
C GLY A 48 31.70 3.75 5.82
N VAL A 49 32.65 2.85 5.57
CA VAL A 49 32.73 1.50 6.16
C VAL A 49 33.84 1.49 7.22
N PHE A 50 33.49 1.08 8.44
CA PHE A 50 34.39 1.08 9.60
C PHE A 50 34.82 -0.32 10.03
N GLY A 51 34.15 -1.36 9.53
CA GLY A 51 34.50 -2.74 9.82
C GLY A 51 33.67 -3.72 9.00
N ILE A 52 34.26 -4.87 8.69
CA ILE A 52 33.62 -5.97 7.96
C ILE A 52 33.87 -7.25 8.76
N GLN A 53 32.78 -7.92 9.14
CA GLN A 53 32.81 -9.25 9.75
C GLN A 53 32.23 -10.25 8.76
N VAL A 54 33.10 -11.06 8.15
CA VAL A 54 32.68 -12.11 7.21
C VAL A 54 31.98 -13.22 7.97
N THR A 55 30.85 -13.69 7.44
CA THR A 55 30.13 -14.84 7.98
C THR A 55 30.82 -16.11 7.50
N PRO A 56 31.09 -17.10 8.37
CA PRO A 56 31.65 -18.39 7.95
C PRO A 56 30.83 -19.00 6.80
N SER A 57 31.49 -19.41 5.73
CA SER A 57 30.81 -19.84 4.49
C SER A 57 29.96 -21.10 4.69
N ASP A 58 30.31 -21.97 5.64
CA ASP A 58 29.50 -23.11 6.07
C ASP A 58 28.20 -22.67 6.78
N PHE A 59 28.22 -21.53 7.47
CA PHE A 59 27.01 -20.94 8.04
C PHE A 59 26.17 -20.22 7.00
N VAL A 60 26.77 -19.58 6.00
CA VAL A 60 26.04 -19.06 4.82
C VAL A 60 25.30 -20.20 4.10
N ARG A 61 25.96 -21.36 3.92
CA ARG A 61 25.33 -22.57 3.38
C ARG A 61 24.09 -22.97 4.18
N LYS A 62 24.21 -23.06 5.50
CA LYS A 62 23.08 -23.40 6.39
C LYS A 62 21.91 -22.43 6.25
N GLN A 63 22.17 -21.13 6.12
CA GLN A 63 21.12 -20.12 5.91
C GLN A 63 20.40 -20.33 4.57
N ILE A 64 21.16 -20.55 3.49
CA ILE A 64 20.59 -20.79 2.15
C ILE A 64 19.76 -22.08 2.14
N ASP A 65 20.32 -23.18 2.65
CA ASP A 65 19.64 -24.47 2.70
C ASP A 65 18.37 -24.38 3.57
N ALA A 66 18.43 -23.73 4.75
CA ALA A 66 17.25 -23.53 5.59
C ALA A 66 16.11 -22.76 4.89
N CYS A 67 16.42 -21.80 4.02
CA CYS A 67 15.40 -21.10 3.24
C CYS A 67 14.88 -21.98 2.08
N LEU A 68 15.78 -22.54 1.28
CA LEU A 68 15.43 -23.22 0.04
C LEU A 68 14.85 -24.63 0.23
N ASP A 69 15.11 -25.27 1.37
CA ASP A 69 14.53 -26.58 1.72
C ASP A 69 13.05 -26.48 2.16
N ASP A 70 12.61 -25.32 2.67
CA ASP A 70 11.25 -25.12 3.21
C ASP A 70 10.40 -24.20 2.32
N ILE A 71 10.97 -23.09 1.85
CA ILE A 71 10.21 -22.00 1.22
C ILE A 71 10.45 -22.00 -0.29
N PRO A 72 9.39 -22.10 -1.14
CA PRO A 72 9.53 -21.94 -2.57
C PRO A 72 10.17 -20.59 -2.92
N VAL A 73 11.15 -20.60 -3.83
CA VAL A 73 11.84 -19.39 -4.28
C VAL A 73 11.49 -19.08 -5.73
N ASP A 74 11.08 -17.84 -5.99
CA ASP A 74 10.75 -17.35 -7.32
C ASP A 74 11.97 -16.67 -7.98
N ALA A 75 12.83 -16.01 -7.19
CA ALA A 75 14.12 -15.48 -7.63
C ALA A 75 15.16 -15.45 -6.50
N VAL A 76 16.44 -15.56 -6.84
CA VAL A 76 17.56 -15.32 -5.92
C VAL A 76 18.33 -14.08 -6.35
N LYS A 77 18.43 -13.08 -5.46
CA LYS A 77 19.27 -11.90 -5.63
C LYS A 77 20.59 -12.10 -4.90
N ILE A 78 21.69 -11.82 -5.59
CA ILE A 78 23.05 -11.91 -5.02
C ILE A 78 23.66 -10.52 -5.01
N GLY A 79 24.22 -10.13 -3.87
CA GLY A 79 24.99 -8.90 -3.70
C GLY A 79 26.42 -9.19 -3.26
N MET A 80 26.93 -8.42 -2.30
CA MET A 80 28.28 -8.60 -1.75
C MET A 80 28.45 -9.98 -1.09
N LEU A 81 29.46 -10.75 -1.53
CA LEU A 81 29.78 -12.10 -1.01
C LEU A 81 31.08 -12.19 -0.17
N ALA A 82 31.84 -11.09 -0.11
CA ALA A 82 33.10 -10.92 0.64
C ALA A 82 34.31 -11.79 0.23
N CYS A 83 34.15 -13.10 0.00
CA CYS A 83 35.26 -14.00 -0.29
C CYS A 83 34.92 -15.14 -1.28
N ALA A 84 35.94 -15.79 -1.81
CA ALA A 84 35.83 -16.84 -2.82
C ALA A 84 35.08 -18.09 -2.29
N GLU A 85 35.28 -18.43 -1.03
CA GLU A 85 34.62 -19.57 -0.37
C GLU A 85 33.11 -19.40 -0.34
N THR A 86 32.64 -18.18 -0.05
CA THR A 86 31.21 -17.86 -0.08
C THR A 86 30.67 -17.91 -1.51
N VAL A 87 31.43 -17.43 -2.50
CA VAL A 87 31.05 -17.55 -3.92
C VAL A 87 30.84 -19.02 -4.32
N LEU A 88 31.74 -19.91 -3.91
CA LEU A 88 31.63 -21.35 -4.17
C LEU A 88 30.41 -21.97 -3.49
N VAL A 89 30.14 -21.60 -2.23
CA VAL A 89 28.95 -22.06 -1.50
C VAL A 89 27.67 -21.65 -2.21
N VAL A 90 27.58 -20.38 -2.66
CA VAL A 90 26.41 -19.86 -3.37
C VAL A 90 26.23 -20.56 -4.70
N ALA A 91 27.28 -20.67 -5.52
CA ALA A 91 27.22 -21.34 -6.82
C ALA A 91 26.79 -22.81 -6.69
N ASP A 92 27.30 -23.52 -5.69
CA ASP A 92 26.88 -24.89 -5.39
C ASP A 92 25.40 -24.96 -4.96
N ALA A 93 24.96 -24.08 -4.05
CA ALA A 93 23.57 -24.04 -3.61
C ALA A 93 22.58 -23.77 -4.75
N LEU A 94 22.89 -22.81 -5.63
CA LEU A 94 22.05 -22.52 -6.80
C LEU A 94 21.87 -23.75 -7.71
N ARG A 95 22.94 -24.52 -7.92
CA ARG A 95 22.90 -25.75 -8.73
C ARG A 95 22.12 -26.87 -8.04
N ARG A 96 22.41 -27.14 -6.76
CA ARG A 96 21.74 -28.20 -5.97
C ARG A 96 20.24 -27.97 -5.88
N HIS A 97 19.84 -26.74 -5.56
CA HIS A 97 18.44 -26.33 -5.43
C HIS A 97 17.76 -26.02 -6.76
N LYS A 98 18.49 -26.12 -7.89
CA LYS A 98 18.00 -25.87 -9.26
C LYS A 98 17.28 -24.52 -9.38
N VAL A 99 17.88 -23.48 -8.79
CA VAL A 99 17.33 -22.13 -8.82
C VAL A 99 17.21 -21.66 -10.27
N LYS A 100 16.00 -21.25 -10.66
CA LYS A 100 15.68 -20.93 -12.06
C LYS A 100 15.99 -19.49 -12.45
N LYS A 101 15.92 -18.56 -11.49
CA LYS A 101 16.03 -17.12 -11.72
C LYS A 101 16.99 -16.50 -10.73
N THR A 102 18.04 -15.89 -11.26
CA THR A 102 19.15 -15.34 -10.49
C THR A 102 19.51 -13.95 -10.99
N VAL A 103 19.57 -12.99 -10.07
CA VAL A 103 19.99 -11.61 -10.35
C VAL A 103 21.27 -11.38 -9.57
N ILE A 104 22.36 -11.10 -10.27
CA ILE A 104 23.67 -10.89 -9.65
C ILE A 104 24.04 -9.41 -9.77
N ASP A 105 24.18 -8.74 -8.63
CA ASP A 105 24.84 -7.45 -8.51
C ASP A 105 26.29 -7.70 -8.08
N PRO A 106 27.28 -7.57 -9.00
CA PRO A 106 28.66 -7.97 -8.74
C PRO A 106 29.38 -6.90 -7.92
N VAL A 107 28.96 -6.73 -6.65
CA VAL A 107 29.50 -5.73 -5.74
C VAL A 107 30.96 -6.03 -5.42
N MET A 108 31.86 -5.26 -6.00
CA MET A 108 33.31 -5.38 -5.79
C MET A 108 33.91 -4.23 -4.97
N VAL A 109 33.31 -3.05 -5.05
CA VAL A 109 33.76 -1.83 -4.38
C VAL A 109 32.55 -1.10 -3.80
N SER A 110 32.67 -0.57 -2.59
CA SER A 110 31.63 0.26 -1.96
C SER A 110 31.53 1.63 -2.63
N THR A 111 30.39 2.31 -2.47
CA THR A 111 30.23 3.72 -2.90
C THR A 111 31.28 4.64 -2.26
N SER A 112 31.77 4.30 -1.06
CA SER A 112 32.85 5.01 -0.36
C SER A 112 34.27 4.59 -0.79
N GLY A 113 34.41 3.70 -1.78
CA GLY A 113 35.70 3.30 -2.36
C GLY A 113 36.41 2.12 -1.69
N SER A 114 35.88 1.56 -0.60
CA SER A 114 36.43 0.37 0.05
C SER A 114 36.26 -0.88 -0.83
N HIS A 115 37.32 -1.67 -1.03
CA HIS A 115 37.25 -2.98 -1.69
C HIS A 115 36.44 -3.95 -0.84
N LEU A 116 35.39 -4.52 -1.43
CA LEU A 116 34.44 -5.43 -0.78
C LEU A 116 34.62 -6.88 -1.22
N LEU A 117 35.38 -7.12 -2.29
CA LEU A 117 35.69 -8.45 -2.81
C LEU A 117 37.19 -8.54 -3.11
N HIS A 118 37.83 -9.60 -2.61
CA HIS A 118 39.24 -9.89 -2.93
C HIS A 118 39.41 -10.29 -4.41
N GLU A 119 40.58 -9.97 -5.00
CA GLU A 119 40.88 -10.25 -6.41
C GLU A 119 40.67 -11.72 -6.80
N ASP A 120 41.13 -12.66 -5.95
CA ASP A 120 40.94 -14.10 -6.17
C ASP A 120 39.46 -14.51 -6.27
N ALA A 121 38.56 -13.77 -5.61
CA ALA A 121 37.13 -14.05 -5.64
C ALA A 121 36.44 -13.55 -6.92
N ILE A 122 37.06 -12.62 -7.66
CA ILE A 122 36.54 -12.15 -8.96
C ILE A 122 36.61 -13.30 -9.98
N ARG A 123 37.76 -13.97 -10.06
CA ARG A 123 37.95 -15.13 -10.93
C ARG A 123 36.96 -16.24 -10.61
N VAL A 124 36.79 -16.55 -9.33
CA VAL A 124 35.85 -17.59 -8.88
C VAL A 124 34.40 -17.20 -9.21
N MET A 125 34.03 -15.92 -9.04
CA MET A 125 32.70 -15.42 -9.44
C MET A 125 32.49 -15.57 -10.94
N ARG A 126 33.47 -15.18 -11.76
CA ARG A 126 33.42 -15.30 -13.23
C ARG A 126 33.24 -16.74 -13.67
N GLU A 127 34.03 -17.66 -13.14
CA GLU A 127 34.04 -19.05 -13.58
C GLU A 127 32.88 -19.89 -13.02
N GLN A 128 32.43 -19.59 -11.79
CA GLN A 128 31.47 -20.45 -11.07
C GLN A 128 30.06 -19.86 -10.98
N LEU A 129 29.93 -18.54 -10.89
CA LEU A 129 28.66 -17.89 -10.56
C LEU A 129 28.02 -17.18 -11.75
N LEU A 130 28.79 -16.46 -12.58
CA LEU A 130 28.26 -15.77 -13.76
C LEU A 130 27.53 -16.69 -14.75
N PRO A 131 27.97 -17.94 -15.02
CA PRO A 131 27.24 -18.86 -15.91
C PRO A 131 25.87 -19.28 -15.37
N LEU A 132 25.57 -19.03 -14.10
CA LEU A 132 24.28 -19.31 -13.47
C LEU A 132 23.36 -18.09 -13.46
N ALA A 133 23.80 -16.94 -13.97
CA ALA A 133 23.07 -15.67 -13.89
C ALA A 133 21.99 -15.57 -14.98
N THR A 134 20.73 -15.39 -14.57
CA THR A 134 19.69 -14.89 -15.49
C THR A 134 20.03 -13.46 -15.90
N ILE A 135 20.47 -12.62 -14.96
CA ILE A 135 20.92 -11.28 -15.28
C ILE A 135 22.05 -10.84 -14.35
N LEU A 136 23.08 -10.24 -14.93
CA LEU A 136 24.16 -9.55 -14.23
C LEU A 136 23.95 -8.03 -14.35
N THR A 137 24.14 -7.28 -13.27
CA THR A 137 23.93 -5.82 -13.24
C THR A 137 25.19 -5.03 -12.90
N PRO A 138 26.29 -5.12 -13.69
CA PRO A 138 27.54 -4.43 -13.35
C PRO A 138 27.46 -2.93 -13.66
N ASN A 139 28.16 -2.10 -12.89
CA ASN A 139 28.50 -0.74 -13.33
C ASN A 139 29.70 -0.79 -14.30
N VAL A 140 30.04 0.35 -14.91
CA VAL A 140 31.18 0.44 -15.84
C VAL A 140 32.49 -0.04 -15.19
N PRO A 141 32.91 0.45 -14.01
CA PRO A 141 34.11 -0.07 -13.34
C PRO A 141 34.10 -1.60 -13.11
N GLU A 142 33.00 -2.17 -12.62
CA GLU A 142 32.82 -3.60 -12.38
C GLU A 142 32.91 -4.41 -13.69
N ALA A 143 32.28 -3.93 -14.76
CA ALA A 143 32.33 -4.56 -16.07
C ALA A 143 33.75 -4.62 -16.63
N MET A 144 34.50 -3.52 -16.52
CA MET A 144 35.89 -3.46 -16.99
C MET A 144 36.79 -4.42 -16.20
N LEU A 145 36.57 -4.53 -14.89
CA LEU A 145 37.31 -5.45 -14.03
C LEU A 145 37.03 -6.91 -14.37
N LEU A 146 35.77 -7.28 -14.64
CA LEU A 146 35.39 -8.61 -15.11
C LEU A 146 36.04 -8.98 -16.46
N LEU A 147 36.09 -8.04 -17.40
CA LEU A 147 36.73 -8.24 -18.69
C LEU A 147 38.25 -8.40 -18.56
N SER A 148 38.88 -7.56 -17.73
CA SER A 148 40.31 -7.63 -17.44
C SER A 148 40.71 -8.98 -16.84
N ASP A 149 39.96 -9.49 -15.85
CA ASP A 149 40.17 -10.83 -15.27
C ASP A 149 40.00 -11.95 -16.30
N ALA A 150 39.13 -11.76 -17.30
CA ALA A 150 38.97 -12.69 -18.42
C ALA A 150 40.08 -12.59 -19.48
N GLY A 151 41.04 -11.67 -19.33
CA GLY A 151 42.06 -11.38 -20.34
C GLY A 151 41.54 -10.63 -21.56
N ILE A 152 40.37 -10.01 -21.46
CA ILE A 152 39.73 -9.22 -22.53
C ILE A 152 40.02 -7.74 -22.26
N HIS A 153 40.82 -7.13 -23.14
CA HIS A 153 41.08 -5.70 -23.06
C HIS A 153 39.90 -4.92 -23.65
N ALA A 154 39.35 -4.00 -22.87
CA ALA A 154 38.35 -3.03 -23.31
C ALA A 154 38.84 -1.62 -22.97
N GLU A 155 38.51 -0.64 -23.81
CA GLU A 155 38.78 0.76 -23.52
C GLU A 155 37.65 1.36 -22.65
N PRO A 156 37.95 2.36 -21.79
CA PRO A 156 36.91 3.08 -21.07
C PRO A 156 35.88 3.68 -22.03
N PRO A 157 34.56 3.55 -21.76
CA PRO A 157 33.55 4.00 -22.70
C PRO A 157 33.52 5.52 -22.81
N ALA A 158 33.31 6.03 -24.02
CA ALA A 158 33.14 7.45 -24.32
C ALA A 158 31.78 7.78 -24.97
N SER A 159 30.98 6.76 -25.29
CA SER A 159 29.70 6.89 -25.98
C SER A 159 28.71 5.78 -25.58
N VAL A 160 27.45 5.93 -25.98
CA VAL A 160 26.44 4.86 -25.88
C VAL A 160 26.85 3.60 -26.63
N ASP A 161 27.47 3.72 -27.80
CA ASP A 161 27.89 2.57 -28.59
C ASP A 161 28.98 1.75 -27.87
N ASP A 162 29.88 2.43 -27.15
CA ASP A 162 30.87 1.75 -26.31
C ASP A 162 30.21 0.98 -25.16
N LEU A 163 29.16 1.54 -24.53
CA LEU A 163 28.40 0.83 -23.51
C LEU A 163 27.76 -0.44 -24.07
N VAL A 164 27.22 -0.41 -25.29
CA VAL A 164 26.67 -1.60 -25.95
C VAL A 164 27.74 -2.65 -26.20
N ASN A 165 28.92 -2.25 -26.68
CA ASN A 165 30.03 -3.15 -26.93
C ASN A 165 30.55 -3.79 -25.64
N ILE A 166 30.68 -3.02 -24.56
CA ILE A 166 31.08 -3.53 -23.23
C ILE A 166 30.01 -4.50 -22.70
N ALA A 167 28.72 -4.15 -22.77
CA ALA A 167 27.65 -5.03 -22.30
C ALA A 167 27.66 -6.38 -23.05
N LYS A 168 27.88 -6.35 -24.37
CA LYS A 168 28.05 -7.56 -25.19
C LYS A 168 29.27 -8.38 -24.79
N ALA A 169 30.42 -7.73 -24.57
CA ALA A 169 31.64 -8.41 -24.14
C ALA A 169 31.45 -9.08 -22.77
N VAL A 170 30.83 -8.40 -21.80
CA VAL A 170 30.55 -8.96 -20.47
C VAL A 170 29.56 -10.12 -20.56
N GLN A 171 28.55 -10.03 -21.44
CA GLN A 171 27.59 -11.12 -21.63
C GLN A 171 28.27 -12.40 -22.11
N SER A 172 29.34 -12.29 -22.92
CA SER A 172 30.11 -13.44 -23.37
C SER A 172 30.82 -14.23 -22.25
N LEU A 173 30.88 -13.68 -21.03
CA LEU A 173 31.44 -14.35 -19.86
C LEU A 173 30.50 -15.39 -19.22
N GLY A 174 29.23 -15.48 -19.65
CA GLY A 174 28.29 -16.51 -19.18
C GLY A 174 26.87 -16.07 -18.82
N PRO A 175 26.59 -14.84 -18.34
CA PRO A 175 25.23 -14.43 -18.00
C PRO A 175 24.27 -14.49 -19.20
N GLU A 176 23.01 -14.85 -18.94
CA GLU A 176 21.97 -14.83 -19.98
C GLU A 176 21.69 -13.40 -20.46
N PHE A 177 21.59 -12.46 -19.51
CA PHE A 177 21.46 -11.02 -19.75
C PHE A 177 22.48 -10.21 -18.96
N VAL A 178 22.86 -9.04 -19.48
CA VAL A 178 23.68 -8.04 -18.78
C VAL A 178 22.98 -6.69 -18.84
N LEU A 179 22.78 -6.07 -17.68
CA LEU A 179 22.39 -4.67 -17.57
C LEU A 179 23.61 -3.84 -17.16
N LEU A 180 24.30 -3.26 -18.14
CA LEU A 180 25.41 -2.35 -17.88
C LEU A 180 24.87 -1.00 -17.40
N LYS A 181 25.15 -0.66 -16.14
CA LYS A 181 24.70 0.57 -15.49
C LYS A 181 25.57 1.75 -15.92
N GLY A 182 24.97 2.77 -16.52
CA GLY A 182 25.65 3.92 -17.10
C GLY A 182 25.92 5.08 -16.14
N GLY A 183 25.45 5.03 -14.89
CA GLY A 183 25.54 6.15 -13.94
C GLY A 183 26.94 6.76 -13.74
N HIS A 184 28.01 6.02 -14.03
CA HIS A 184 29.41 6.48 -13.97
C HIS A 184 29.90 7.17 -15.26
N LEU A 185 29.06 7.21 -16.30
CA LEU A 185 29.32 7.83 -17.59
C LEU A 185 28.16 8.79 -17.92
N PRO A 186 28.04 9.92 -17.21
CA PRO A 186 27.04 10.93 -17.59
C PRO A 186 27.34 11.44 -19.01
N LEU A 187 26.30 11.55 -19.81
CA LEU A 187 26.37 11.87 -21.23
C LEU A 187 25.72 13.23 -21.53
N GLN A 188 26.18 13.84 -22.61
CA GLN A 188 25.49 14.91 -23.31
C GLN A 188 24.22 14.39 -24.00
N SER A 189 23.35 15.29 -24.44
CA SER A 189 22.11 14.94 -25.17
C SER A 189 22.34 14.15 -26.46
N ASN A 190 23.54 14.23 -27.05
CA ASN A 190 23.93 13.48 -28.26
C ASN A 190 24.48 12.08 -27.97
N GLY A 191 24.55 11.66 -26.70
CA GLY A 191 25.04 10.32 -26.31
C GLY A 191 26.56 10.19 -26.18
N VAL A 192 27.30 11.30 -26.19
CA VAL A 192 28.75 11.33 -25.95
C VAL A 192 29.04 11.70 -24.49
N LYS A 193 30.13 11.18 -23.92
CA LYS A 193 30.59 11.48 -22.56
C LYS A 193 30.68 12.97 -22.30
N ALA A 194 30.03 13.42 -21.22
CA ALA A 194 30.16 14.79 -20.74
C ALA A 194 31.55 15.02 -20.14
N SER A 195 32.18 16.13 -20.52
CA SER A 195 33.52 16.51 -20.02
C SER A 195 33.44 17.52 -18.87
N VAL A 196 32.33 18.26 -18.77
CA VAL A 196 32.07 19.26 -17.72
C VAL A 196 30.69 19.07 -17.11
N GLU A 197 30.45 19.61 -15.91
CA GLU A 197 29.17 19.41 -15.18
C GLU A 197 27.95 19.87 -15.98
N SER A 198 28.03 21.03 -16.64
CA SER A 198 26.92 21.62 -17.40
C SER A 198 26.48 20.77 -18.62
N GLU A 199 27.35 19.89 -19.09
CA GLU A 199 27.11 18.95 -20.19
C GLU A 199 26.39 17.67 -19.75
N LYS A 200 26.36 17.36 -18.46
CA LYS A 200 25.70 16.15 -17.95
C LYS A 200 24.19 16.31 -18.07
N LYS A 201 23.58 15.57 -18.99
CA LYS A 201 22.14 15.61 -19.27
C LYS A 201 21.47 14.25 -19.18
N LEU A 202 22.19 13.20 -19.54
CA LEU A 202 21.63 11.88 -19.78
C LEU A 202 22.44 10.81 -19.05
N VAL A 203 21.75 9.84 -18.46
CA VAL A 203 22.30 8.57 -18.02
C VAL A 203 21.66 7.47 -18.84
N VAL A 204 22.48 6.56 -19.37
CA VAL A 204 22.05 5.47 -20.24
C VAL A 204 22.45 4.13 -19.66
N ASP A 205 21.47 3.33 -19.28
CA ASP A 205 21.70 1.91 -18.97
C ASP A 205 21.45 1.07 -20.23
N VAL A 206 22.26 0.03 -20.43
CA VAL A 206 22.15 -0.88 -21.58
C VAL A 206 21.86 -2.29 -21.11
N LEU A 207 20.68 -2.81 -21.47
CA LEU A 207 20.35 -4.23 -21.33
C LEU A 207 20.76 -4.96 -22.61
N TYR A 208 21.62 -5.97 -22.50
CA TYR A 208 22.05 -6.83 -23.61
C TYR A 208 21.72 -8.30 -23.33
N GLY A 209 21.17 -9.00 -24.31
CA GLY A 209 20.89 -10.43 -24.25
C GLY A 209 20.06 -10.91 -25.45
N ALA A 210 19.99 -12.22 -25.66
CA ALA A 210 19.31 -12.83 -26.82
C ALA A 210 19.73 -12.23 -28.19
N GLY A 211 20.97 -11.76 -28.31
CA GLY A 211 21.52 -11.16 -29.54
C GLY A 211 21.05 -9.72 -29.83
N ALA A 212 20.29 -9.09 -28.93
CA ALA A 212 19.80 -7.73 -29.07
C ALA A 212 20.11 -6.87 -27.82
N TYR A 213 19.89 -5.57 -27.92
CA TYR A 213 20.02 -4.65 -26.79
C TYR A 213 18.85 -3.67 -26.68
N ILE A 214 18.62 -3.18 -25.47
CA ILE A 214 17.66 -2.12 -25.14
C ILE A 214 18.37 -1.02 -24.39
N ARG A 215 18.13 0.22 -24.81
CA ARG A 215 18.60 1.43 -24.14
C ARG A 215 17.55 1.92 -23.13
N ILE A 216 17.97 2.26 -21.92
CA ILE A 216 17.12 2.84 -20.90
C ILE A 216 17.68 4.20 -20.50
N ASP A 217 16.98 5.24 -20.94
CA ASP A 217 17.39 6.63 -20.78
C ASP A 217 16.76 7.24 -19.54
N SER A 218 17.55 7.97 -18.76
CA SER A 218 17.08 8.82 -17.68
C SER A 218 17.79 10.17 -17.68
N ALA A 219 17.13 11.21 -17.18
CA ALA A 219 17.79 12.48 -16.97
C ALA A 219 18.89 12.32 -15.91
N TYR A 220 20.03 12.96 -16.12
CA TYR A 220 21.04 13.08 -15.06
C TYR A 220 20.44 13.88 -13.90
N GLN A 221 20.64 13.38 -12.68
CA GLN A 221 20.13 13.99 -11.45
C GLN A 221 21.30 14.44 -10.59
N GLU A 222 21.36 15.74 -10.29
CA GLU A 222 22.31 16.29 -9.32
C GLU A 222 21.84 15.92 -7.91
N SER A 223 22.36 14.81 -7.38
CA SER A 223 22.00 14.31 -6.06
C SER A 223 23.18 13.57 -5.41
N THR A 224 23.37 13.79 -4.12
CA THR A 224 24.30 13.03 -3.27
C THR A 224 23.64 11.77 -2.67
N ASN A 225 22.32 11.63 -2.82
CA ASN A 225 21.54 10.52 -2.30
C ASN A 225 21.51 9.34 -3.28
N THR A 226 22.68 8.74 -3.51
CA THR A 226 22.89 7.63 -4.45
C THR A 226 23.40 6.36 -3.79
N HIS A 227 23.47 6.34 -2.46
CA HIS A 227 23.84 5.15 -1.70
C HIS A 227 22.80 4.04 -1.88
N GLY A 228 23.28 2.82 -2.14
CA GLY A 228 22.43 1.63 -2.34
C GLY A 228 21.66 1.55 -3.66
N THR A 229 21.94 2.41 -4.64
CA THR A 229 21.28 2.38 -5.97
C THR A 229 21.46 1.03 -6.69
N GLY A 230 22.67 0.45 -6.65
CA GLY A 230 22.95 -0.88 -7.24
C GLY A 230 22.15 -2.01 -6.60
N CYS A 231 22.21 -2.13 -5.26
CA CYS A 231 21.45 -3.13 -4.52
C CYS A 231 19.95 -3.00 -4.75
N SER A 232 19.44 -1.76 -4.71
CA SER A 232 18.04 -1.46 -4.97
C SER A 232 17.61 -1.82 -6.38
N LEU A 233 18.44 -1.55 -7.39
CA LEU A 233 18.16 -1.91 -8.77
C LEU A 233 18.04 -3.43 -8.95
N ALA A 234 19.03 -4.18 -8.46
CA ALA A 234 19.04 -5.63 -8.54
C ALA A 234 17.85 -6.26 -7.78
N SER A 235 17.49 -5.72 -6.62
CA SER A 235 16.35 -6.19 -5.83
C SER A 235 15.00 -5.85 -6.49
N ALA A 236 14.88 -4.70 -7.16
CA ALA A 236 13.69 -4.36 -7.93
C ALA A 236 13.55 -5.27 -9.16
N ILE A 237 14.64 -5.57 -9.88
CA ILE A 237 14.65 -6.54 -10.99
C ILE A 237 14.21 -7.91 -10.49
N SER A 238 14.77 -8.37 -9.37
CA SER A 238 14.43 -9.68 -8.77
C SER A 238 12.95 -9.77 -8.40
N SER A 239 12.41 -8.71 -7.78
CA SER A 239 11.00 -8.64 -7.40
C SER A 239 10.08 -8.62 -8.61
N ASN A 240 10.44 -7.87 -9.65
CA ASN A 240 9.67 -7.83 -10.90
C ASN A 240 9.65 -9.19 -11.61
N ILE A 241 10.78 -9.89 -11.66
CA ILE A 241 10.86 -11.25 -12.21
C ILE A 241 10.01 -12.22 -11.36
N ALA A 242 10.09 -12.13 -10.03
CA ALA A 242 9.29 -12.96 -9.12
C ALA A 242 7.78 -12.71 -9.29
N ASN A 243 7.39 -11.48 -9.63
CA ASN A 243 6.01 -11.11 -9.98
C ASN A 243 5.62 -11.47 -11.43
N GLY A 244 6.48 -12.16 -12.18
CA GLY A 244 6.17 -12.69 -13.50
C GLY A 244 6.37 -11.72 -14.68
N LEU A 245 7.08 -10.61 -14.48
CA LEU A 245 7.43 -9.72 -15.60
C LEU A 245 8.52 -10.36 -16.47
N ASP A 246 8.44 -10.17 -17.79
CA ASP A 246 9.56 -10.47 -18.69
C ASP A 246 10.76 -9.55 -18.41
N ILE A 247 11.95 -9.99 -18.82
CA ILE A 247 13.21 -9.34 -18.46
C ILE A 247 13.27 -7.87 -18.90
N ASN A 248 12.74 -7.53 -20.07
CA ASN A 248 12.78 -6.16 -20.59
C ASN A 248 11.90 -5.23 -19.75
N ARG A 249 10.69 -5.68 -19.41
CA ARG A 249 9.78 -4.93 -18.53
C ARG A 249 10.31 -4.86 -17.11
N ALA A 250 10.85 -5.95 -16.57
CA ALA A 250 11.39 -6.02 -15.23
C ALA A 250 12.54 -5.03 -15.02
N VAL A 251 13.48 -4.99 -15.97
CA VAL A 251 14.63 -4.09 -15.94
C VAL A 251 14.20 -2.64 -16.12
N LYS A 252 13.35 -2.34 -17.11
CA LYS A 252 12.87 -0.97 -17.34
C LYS A 252 12.12 -0.43 -16.13
N ALA A 253 11.25 -1.22 -15.51
CA ALA A 253 10.53 -0.83 -14.29
C ALA A 253 11.48 -0.58 -13.11
N ALA A 254 12.51 -1.42 -12.94
CA ALA A 254 13.50 -1.27 -11.89
C ALA A 254 14.36 -0.01 -12.05
N CYS A 255 14.83 0.30 -13.27
CA CYS A 255 15.54 1.55 -13.55
C CYS A 255 14.68 2.78 -13.20
N ARG A 256 13.38 2.76 -13.56
CA ARG A 256 12.45 3.85 -13.20
C ARG A 256 12.22 3.95 -11.70
N TYR A 257 12.12 2.83 -11.01
CA TYR A 257 11.99 2.80 -9.56
C TYR A 257 13.19 3.47 -8.86
N VAL A 258 14.42 3.16 -9.27
CA VAL A 258 15.63 3.78 -8.71
C VAL A 258 15.72 5.26 -9.08
N GLU A 259 15.42 5.63 -10.33
CA GLU A 259 15.39 7.02 -10.79
C GLU A 259 14.48 7.89 -9.91
N VAL A 260 13.25 7.43 -9.63
CA VAL A 260 12.32 8.16 -8.76
C VAL A 260 12.77 8.11 -7.30
N GLY A 261 13.39 7.01 -6.87
CA GLY A 261 13.96 6.88 -5.53
C GLY A 261 15.05 7.92 -5.24
N ILE A 262 15.91 8.21 -6.22
CA ILE A 262 16.91 9.29 -6.13
C ILE A 262 16.20 10.64 -6.10
N ARG A 263 15.25 10.89 -7.01
CA ARG A 263 14.55 12.17 -7.16
C ARG A 263 13.77 12.59 -5.92
N THR A 264 13.22 11.61 -5.20
CA THR A 264 12.36 11.82 -4.03
C THR A 264 13.10 11.53 -2.72
N ALA A 265 14.41 11.28 -2.78
CA ALA A 265 15.24 11.10 -1.60
C ALA A 265 15.21 12.35 -0.71
N LYS A 266 15.29 12.11 0.60
CA LYS A 266 15.53 13.15 1.60
C LYS A 266 16.92 12.93 2.17
N ASP A 267 17.59 14.02 2.51
CA ASP A 267 18.92 13.95 3.10
C ASP A 267 18.86 13.24 4.46
N ILE A 268 19.56 12.12 4.56
CA ILE A 268 19.70 11.32 5.77
C ILE A 268 21.20 11.07 5.96
N GLY A 269 21.69 11.36 7.18
CA GLY A 269 23.11 11.27 7.50
C GLY A 269 23.91 12.47 7.01
N ALA A 270 25.24 12.38 7.10
CA ALA A 270 26.17 13.49 6.80
C ALA A 270 27.05 13.25 5.57
N GLY A 271 26.91 12.10 4.90
CA GLY A 271 27.66 11.75 3.70
C GLY A 271 26.74 11.41 2.54
N SER A 272 27.01 10.32 1.81
CA SER A 272 26.14 9.85 0.73
C SER A 272 24.88 9.21 1.31
N GLY A 273 23.75 9.89 1.17
CA GLY A 273 22.47 9.42 1.70
C GLY A 273 21.84 8.31 0.84
N PRO A 274 20.88 7.56 1.41
CA PRO A 274 20.16 6.52 0.70
C PRO A 274 19.10 7.09 -0.25
N ILE A 275 18.66 6.29 -1.21
CA ILE A 275 17.46 6.60 -1.99
C ILE A 275 16.18 6.49 -1.14
N ASN A 276 15.10 7.13 -1.58
CA ASN A 276 13.78 6.86 -1.01
C ASN A 276 13.27 5.49 -1.49
N HIS A 277 13.24 4.48 -0.61
CA HIS A 277 12.80 3.13 -0.94
C HIS A 277 11.28 2.95 -0.94
N PHE A 278 10.51 3.95 -0.50
CA PHE A 278 9.07 3.81 -0.30
C PHE A 278 8.26 4.86 -1.08
N HIS A 279 8.86 5.45 -2.12
CA HIS A 279 8.22 6.52 -2.93
C HIS A 279 6.95 6.07 -3.66
N SER A 280 6.80 4.76 -3.90
CA SER A 280 5.68 4.17 -4.62
C SER A 280 4.71 3.36 -3.75
N VAL A 281 4.83 3.44 -2.42
CA VAL A 281 3.93 2.75 -1.49
C VAL A 281 3.33 3.73 -0.48
N TYR A 282 2.14 3.40 -0.01
CA TYR A 282 1.49 4.09 1.10
C TYR A 282 1.07 3.08 2.15
N THR A 283 1.06 3.52 3.40
CA THR A 283 0.62 2.72 4.54
C THR A 283 -0.79 3.16 4.91
N LEU A 284 -1.70 2.19 5.09
CA LEU A 284 -3.02 2.46 5.64
C LEU A 284 -2.90 2.89 7.11
N PRO A 285 -3.69 3.87 7.57
CA PRO A 285 -3.63 4.32 8.96
C PRO A 285 -4.36 3.38 9.94
N PHE A 286 -4.92 2.28 9.44
CA PHE A 286 -5.65 1.26 10.19
C PHE A 286 -5.30 -0.15 9.70
N SER A 287 -5.50 -1.14 10.57
CA SER A 287 -5.41 -2.55 10.19
C SER A 287 -6.69 -3.01 9.47
N PRO A 288 -6.61 -3.96 8.52
CA PRO A 288 -7.81 -4.55 7.91
C PRO A 288 -8.82 -5.04 8.96
N GLY A 289 -10.09 -4.63 8.83
CA GLY A 289 -11.15 -4.97 9.78
C GLY A 289 -11.24 -4.04 11.00
N ARG A 290 -10.48 -2.93 11.02
CA ARG A 290 -10.47 -1.92 12.11
C ARG A 290 -10.68 -0.49 11.58
N PHE A 291 -11.23 -0.31 10.39
CA PHE A 291 -11.47 1.02 9.81
C PHE A 291 -12.53 1.80 10.58
N ILE A 292 -13.65 1.17 10.95
CA ILE A 292 -14.74 1.84 11.67
C ILE A 292 -14.27 2.26 13.07
N GLU A 293 -13.54 1.39 13.76
CA GLU A 293 -12.88 1.75 15.03
C GLU A 293 -11.96 2.95 14.82
N TYR A 294 -11.05 2.87 13.85
CA TYR A 294 -10.14 3.96 13.52
C TYR A 294 -10.90 5.27 13.25
N LEU A 295 -11.96 5.22 12.44
CA LEU A 295 -12.79 6.36 12.05
C LEU A 295 -13.44 7.02 13.28
N LEU A 296 -14.11 6.22 14.12
CA LEU A 296 -14.79 6.71 15.32
C LEU A 296 -13.82 7.19 16.39
N ASP A 297 -12.58 6.65 16.42
CA ASP A 297 -11.57 7.07 17.38
C ASP A 297 -10.85 8.38 17.04
N ARG A 298 -11.03 8.92 15.82
CA ARG A 298 -10.34 10.13 15.39
C ARG A 298 -10.75 11.35 16.23
N PRO A 299 -9.79 12.24 16.57
CA PRO A 299 -10.08 13.46 17.33
C PRO A 299 -11.12 14.39 16.68
N ASP A 300 -11.13 14.46 15.35
CA ASP A 300 -12.07 15.28 14.56
C ASP A 300 -13.46 14.65 14.39
N VAL A 301 -13.59 13.34 14.63
CA VAL A 301 -14.86 12.60 14.57
C VAL A 301 -15.53 12.49 15.93
N LYS A 302 -14.76 12.33 17.02
CA LYS A 302 -15.29 12.11 18.38
C LYS A 302 -16.36 13.12 18.80
N GLY A 303 -16.10 14.41 18.57
CA GLY A 303 -17.04 15.48 18.93
C GLY A 303 -18.38 15.38 18.18
N PRO A 304 -18.39 15.43 16.84
CA PRO A 304 -19.59 15.19 16.03
C PRO A 304 -20.31 13.89 16.37
N TRP A 305 -19.57 12.78 16.52
CA TRP A 305 -20.12 11.46 16.82
C TRP A 305 -20.81 11.41 18.18
N GLN A 306 -20.21 12.03 19.21
CA GLN A 306 -20.81 12.11 20.54
C GLN A 306 -22.10 12.96 20.51
N LYS A 307 -22.10 14.09 19.79
CA LYS A 307 -23.31 14.93 19.68
C LYS A 307 -24.48 14.20 19.02
N HIS A 308 -24.19 13.38 18.00
CA HIS A 308 -25.19 12.52 17.37
C HIS A 308 -25.67 11.43 18.34
N THR A 309 -24.73 10.63 18.86
CA THR A 309 -25.07 9.41 19.60
C THR A 309 -25.53 9.67 21.03
N GLU A 310 -25.13 10.76 21.67
CA GLU A 310 -25.48 11.15 23.04
C GLU A 310 -26.37 12.40 23.07
N HIS A 311 -27.18 12.59 22.02
CA HIS A 311 -28.07 13.75 21.92
C HIS A 311 -29.11 13.79 23.05
N ARG A 312 -29.50 14.98 23.48
CA ARG A 312 -30.49 15.20 24.55
C ARG A 312 -31.88 14.63 24.23
N PHE A 313 -32.25 14.60 22.95
CA PHE A 313 -33.45 13.90 22.48
C PHE A 313 -33.45 12.43 22.96
N LEU A 314 -32.30 11.77 22.88
CA LEU A 314 -32.11 10.36 23.25
C LEU A 314 -32.11 10.17 24.77
N GLU A 315 -31.53 11.11 25.54
CA GLU A 315 -31.60 11.10 27.00
C GLU A 315 -33.06 11.14 27.48
N ARG A 316 -33.87 12.04 26.88
CA ARG A 316 -35.30 12.20 27.19
C ARG A 316 -36.15 11.02 26.71
N LEU A 317 -35.73 10.39 25.61
CA LEU A 317 -36.34 9.15 25.14
C LEU A 317 -36.08 8.02 26.14
N ALA A 318 -34.86 7.94 26.67
CA ALA A 318 -34.43 6.92 27.62
C ALA A 318 -35.10 7.06 29.00
N ASP A 319 -35.25 8.28 29.53
CA ASP A 319 -35.92 8.51 30.82
C ASP A 319 -37.46 8.60 30.72
N GLY A 320 -37.99 8.63 29.49
CA GLY A 320 -39.42 8.71 29.18
C GLY A 320 -40.03 10.11 29.35
N THR A 321 -39.20 11.16 29.39
CA THR A 321 -39.64 12.56 29.55
C THR A 321 -39.76 13.34 28.23
N LEU A 322 -39.36 12.73 27.10
CA LEU A 322 -39.51 13.35 25.78
C LEU A 322 -40.97 13.75 25.54
N PRO A 323 -41.28 14.97 25.08
CA PRO A 323 -42.65 15.33 24.75
C PRO A 323 -43.20 14.45 23.62
N ILE A 324 -44.44 13.98 23.78
CA ILE A 324 -45.06 13.08 22.81
C ILE A 324 -45.17 13.70 21.41
N GLU A 325 -45.42 15.02 21.32
CA GLU A 325 -45.50 15.73 20.04
C GLU A 325 -44.13 15.85 19.34
N SER A 326 -43.05 16.02 20.11
CA SER A 326 -41.67 15.96 19.62
C SER A 326 -41.36 14.58 19.01
N PHE A 327 -41.76 13.50 19.70
CA PHE A 327 -41.56 12.14 19.21
C PHE A 327 -42.39 11.84 17.95
N LYS A 328 -43.66 12.27 17.91
CA LYS A 328 -44.51 12.15 16.71
C LYS A 328 -43.90 12.88 15.51
N TYR A 329 -43.43 14.11 15.73
CA TYR A 329 -42.81 14.90 14.67
C TYR A 329 -41.56 14.21 14.12
N TYR A 330 -40.71 13.70 15.01
CA TYR A 330 -39.56 12.86 14.63
C TYR A 330 -39.98 11.66 13.78
N LEU A 331 -40.97 10.87 14.21
CA LEU A 331 -41.42 9.68 13.45
C LEU A 331 -41.95 10.03 12.05
N ILE A 332 -42.68 11.14 11.91
CA ILE A 332 -43.17 11.60 10.61
C ILE A 332 -41.99 11.92 9.69
N GLN A 333 -41.02 12.66 10.20
CA GLN A 333 -39.83 13.05 9.43
C GLN A 333 -38.92 11.85 9.14
N ASP A 334 -38.81 10.88 10.05
CA ASP A 334 -38.07 9.63 9.85
C ASP A 334 -38.68 8.78 8.72
N TYR A 335 -40.01 8.70 8.65
CA TYR A 335 -40.68 8.06 7.52
C TYR A 335 -40.33 8.76 6.19
N LEU A 336 -40.33 10.09 6.14
CA LEU A 336 -39.96 10.85 4.93
C LEU A 336 -38.47 10.67 4.59
N TYR A 337 -37.61 10.63 5.60
CA TYR A 337 -36.18 10.30 5.46
C TYR A 337 -35.99 8.92 4.83
N LEU A 338 -36.68 7.89 5.32
CA LEU A 338 -36.58 6.52 4.83
C LEU A 338 -36.95 6.39 3.34
N VAL A 339 -37.86 7.21 2.83
CA VAL A 339 -38.13 7.30 1.37
C VAL A 339 -36.87 7.72 0.60
N GLN A 340 -36.15 8.73 1.09
CA GLN A 340 -34.92 9.20 0.47
C GLN A 340 -33.76 8.22 0.72
N TYR A 341 -33.71 7.57 1.88
CA TYR A 341 -32.73 6.52 2.19
C TYR A 341 -32.90 5.31 1.28
N ALA A 342 -34.14 4.93 0.94
CA ALA A 342 -34.42 3.91 -0.06
C ALA A 342 -33.94 4.34 -1.46
N ARG A 343 -34.07 5.62 -1.83
CA ARG A 343 -33.50 6.15 -3.09
C ARG A 343 -31.97 6.12 -3.08
N ALA A 344 -31.33 6.48 -1.96
CA ALA A 344 -29.88 6.39 -1.81
C ALA A 344 -29.38 4.94 -1.88
N THR A 345 -30.11 4.00 -1.28
CA THR A 345 -29.83 2.56 -1.35
C THR A 345 -30.00 2.03 -2.79
N ALA A 346 -31.04 2.47 -3.50
CA ALA A 346 -31.22 2.14 -4.91
C ALA A 346 -30.08 2.71 -5.78
N LEU A 347 -29.62 3.93 -5.49
CA LEU A 347 -28.45 4.53 -6.12
C LEU A 347 -27.15 3.76 -5.81
N ALA A 348 -27.00 3.25 -4.59
CA ALA A 348 -25.91 2.34 -4.25
C ALA A 348 -25.98 1.05 -5.08
N GLY A 349 -27.18 0.49 -5.27
CA GLY A 349 -27.42 -0.63 -6.18
C GLY A 349 -27.04 -0.31 -7.62
N TYR A 350 -27.39 0.88 -8.13
CA TYR A 350 -26.98 1.33 -9.47
C TYR A 350 -25.45 1.42 -9.62
N LYS A 351 -24.74 1.79 -8.56
CA LYS A 351 -23.27 1.92 -8.55
C LYS A 351 -22.51 0.62 -8.27
N ALA A 352 -23.21 -0.43 -7.85
CA ALA A 352 -22.60 -1.72 -7.57
C ALA A 352 -21.95 -2.32 -8.83
N ARG A 353 -20.88 -3.10 -8.65
CA ARG A 353 -20.13 -3.69 -9.76
C ARG A 353 -20.57 -5.11 -10.09
N THR A 354 -21.28 -5.75 -9.17
CA THR A 354 -21.70 -7.15 -9.29
C THR A 354 -23.20 -7.32 -9.09
N LEU A 355 -23.78 -8.36 -9.69
CA LEU A 355 -25.19 -8.69 -9.50
C LEU A 355 -25.53 -9.02 -8.03
N ASP A 356 -24.60 -9.62 -7.29
CA ASP A 356 -24.79 -9.93 -5.87
C ASP A 356 -24.90 -8.66 -5.02
N GLU A 357 -24.09 -7.65 -5.31
CA GLU A 357 -24.17 -6.32 -4.66
C GLU A 357 -25.47 -5.61 -5.04
N ILE A 358 -25.88 -5.64 -6.32
CA ILE A 358 -27.17 -5.08 -6.78
C ILE A 358 -28.34 -5.75 -6.03
N ALA A 359 -28.34 -7.08 -5.95
CA ALA A 359 -29.36 -7.84 -5.26
C ALA A 359 -29.38 -7.54 -3.75
N THR A 360 -28.21 -7.31 -3.15
CA THR A 360 -28.09 -6.90 -1.75
C THR A 360 -28.74 -5.53 -1.52
N SER A 361 -28.45 -4.53 -2.36
CA SER A 361 -29.10 -3.22 -2.28
C SER A 361 -30.62 -3.32 -2.48
N ALA A 362 -31.08 -4.14 -3.43
CA ALA A 362 -32.52 -4.35 -3.65
C ALA A 362 -33.20 -4.97 -2.40
N LYS A 363 -32.55 -5.92 -1.74
CA LYS A 363 -33.05 -6.50 -0.47
C LYS A 363 -33.16 -5.43 0.63
N VAL A 364 -32.15 -4.56 0.76
CA VAL A 364 -32.20 -3.46 1.73
C VAL A 364 -33.37 -2.51 1.42
N VAL A 365 -33.62 -2.18 0.15
CA VAL A 365 -34.82 -1.39 -0.23
C VAL A 365 -36.11 -2.09 0.20
N THR A 366 -36.22 -3.40 0.00
CA THR A 366 -37.41 -4.15 0.46
C THR A 366 -37.55 -4.19 1.99
N HIS A 367 -36.43 -4.24 2.73
CA HIS A 367 -36.44 -4.16 4.19
C HIS A 367 -36.89 -2.77 4.66
N ILE A 368 -36.41 -1.69 4.04
CA ILE A 368 -36.87 -0.32 4.33
C ILE A 368 -38.39 -0.21 4.13
N ILE A 369 -38.94 -0.79 3.06
CA ILE A 369 -40.40 -0.79 2.84
C ILE A 369 -41.13 -1.53 3.97
N HIS A 370 -40.58 -2.65 4.45
CA HIS A 370 -41.17 -3.37 5.58
C HIS A 370 -41.13 -2.53 6.87
N GLU A 371 -39.99 -1.92 7.17
CA GLU A 371 -39.80 -1.02 8.31
C GLU A 371 -40.76 0.17 8.27
N MET A 372 -40.90 0.81 7.10
CA MET A 372 -41.82 1.91 6.89
C MET A 372 -43.29 1.53 7.16
N ASN A 373 -43.70 0.29 6.88
CA ASN A 373 -45.05 -0.17 7.22
C ASN A 373 -45.23 -0.33 8.73
N MET A 374 -44.22 -0.85 9.44
CA MET A 374 -44.23 -0.91 10.91
C MET A 374 -44.23 0.49 11.54
N HIS A 375 -43.50 1.44 10.95
CA HIS A 375 -43.52 2.84 11.36
C HIS A 375 -44.92 3.47 11.24
N ILE A 376 -45.69 3.14 10.20
CA ILE A 376 -47.08 3.59 10.07
C ILE A 376 -47.93 3.04 11.21
N GLU A 377 -47.88 1.72 11.48
CA GLU A 377 -48.61 1.10 12.59
C GLU A 377 -48.23 1.69 13.94
N TYR A 378 -46.94 2.01 14.12
CA TYR A 378 -46.44 2.65 15.32
C TYR A 378 -46.92 4.10 15.45
N CYS A 379 -46.91 4.88 14.36
CA CYS A 379 -47.47 6.23 14.30
C CYS A 379 -48.98 6.25 14.60
N GLU A 380 -49.73 5.27 14.11
CA GLU A 380 -51.16 5.13 14.39
C GLU A 380 -51.43 4.92 15.88
N ALA A 381 -50.56 4.19 16.59
CA ALA A 381 -50.66 4.03 18.05
C ALA A 381 -50.49 5.36 18.82
N PHE A 382 -49.86 6.36 18.21
CA PHE A 382 -49.76 7.73 18.73
C PHE A 382 -50.82 8.68 18.14
N GLY A 383 -51.73 8.19 17.29
CA GLY A 383 -52.79 8.99 16.68
C GLY A 383 -52.34 9.82 15.47
N VAL A 384 -51.23 9.44 14.83
CA VAL A 384 -50.76 10.04 13.56
C VAL A 384 -51.22 9.13 12.41
N SER A 385 -52.01 9.67 11.48
CA SER A 385 -52.51 8.91 10.33
C SER A 385 -51.48 8.87 9.19
N LYS A 386 -51.57 7.83 8.35
CA LYS A 386 -50.78 7.75 7.11
C LYS A 386 -50.98 8.96 6.19
N GLU A 387 -52.20 9.49 6.12
CA GLU A 387 -52.50 10.68 5.32
C GLU A 387 -51.77 11.92 5.85
N GLN A 388 -51.69 12.07 7.19
CA GLN A 388 -50.93 13.15 7.80
C GLN A 388 -49.43 13.04 7.48
N ILE A 389 -48.85 11.85 7.55
CA ILE A 389 -47.44 11.62 7.20
C ILE A 389 -47.16 12.03 5.75
N LEU A 390 -47.97 11.53 4.80
CA LEU A 390 -47.77 11.74 3.36
C LEU A 390 -48.02 13.19 2.91
N THR A 391 -48.76 13.98 3.70
CA THR A 391 -49.03 15.40 3.40
C THR A 391 -48.13 16.37 4.16
N THR A 392 -47.30 15.87 5.09
CA THR A 392 -46.32 16.67 5.83
C THR A 392 -45.11 16.97 4.94
N GLU A 393 -44.61 18.21 4.99
CA GLU A 393 -43.40 18.64 4.27
C GLU A 393 -42.13 18.11 4.97
N GLU A 394 -41.09 17.77 4.18
CA GLU A 394 -39.76 17.46 4.72
C GLU A 394 -39.24 18.68 5.51
N ASP A 395 -38.87 18.51 6.77
CA ASP A 395 -38.20 19.57 7.54
C ASP A 395 -36.89 19.95 6.86
N GLU A 396 -36.41 21.18 7.10
CA GLU A 396 -35.11 21.64 6.61
C GLU A 396 -33.98 20.70 7.03
N SER A 397 -34.01 20.14 8.25
CA SER A 397 -33.01 19.17 8.71
C SER A 397 -33.08 17.85 7.93
N CYS A 398 -34.29 17.32 7.72
CA CYS A 398 -34.51 16.11 6.93
C CYS A 398 -34.08 16.31 5.47
N THR A 399 -34.48 17.43 4.87
CA THR A 399 -34.08 17.83 3.52
C THR A 399 -32.55 17.95 3.43
N ALA A 400 -31.91 18.69 4.33
CA ALA A 400 -30.47 18.90 4.30
C ALA A 400 -29.70 17.57 4.33
N TYR A 401 -30.08 16.66 5.22
CA TYR A 401 -29.39 15.37 5.32
C TYR A 401 -29.60 14.51 4.07
N THR A 402 -30.85 14.34 3.65
CA THR A 402 -31.16 13.48 2.51
C THR A 402 -30.60 14.01 1.19
N ARG A 403 -30.61 15.33 0.98
CA ARG A 403 -29.98 15.95 -0.18
C ARG A 403 -28.48 15.78 -0.15
N TYR A 404 -27.82 15.90 1.00
CA TYR A 404 -26.39 15.65 1.11
C TYR A 404 -26.01 14.21 0.78
N VAL A 405 -26.72 13.22 1.34
CA VAL A 405 -26.47 11.80 1.05
C VAL A 405 -26.64 11.51 -0.44
N LEU A 406 -27.71 12.01 -1.05
CA LEU A 406 -27.96 11.83 -2.48
C LEU A 406 -26.96 12.59 -3.34
N ASP A 407 -26.52 13.78 -2.94
CA ASP A 407 -25.52 14.57 -3.66
C ASP A 407 -24.14 13.92 -3.62
N VAL A 408 -23.68 13.42 -2.46
CA VAL A 408 -22.49 12.56 -2.36
C VAL A 408 -22.69 11.32 -3.24
N GLY A 409 -23.85 10.70 -3.17
CA GLY A 409 -24.20 9.60 -4.08
C GLY A 409 -24.05 10.00 -5.55
N HIS A 410 -24.54 11.14 -5.99
CA HIS A 410 -24.46 11.51 -7.40
C HIS A 410 -23.05 11.94 -7.84
N SER A 411 -22.32 12.64 -6.99
CA SER A 411 -21.03 13.26 -7.30
C SER A 411 -19.82 12.35 -7.05
N GLU A 412 -19.95 11.36 -6.16
CA GLU A 412 -18.84 10.50 -5.71
C GLU A 412 -19.05 9.01 -6.04
N ASP A 413 -18.11 8.16 -5.62
CA ASP A 413 -18.16 6.71 -5.80
C ASP A 413 -19.14 6.00 -4.84
N TRP A 414 -19.28 4.68 -5.03
CA TRP A 414 -20.14 3.85 -4.18
C TRP A 414 -19.74 3.89 -2.71
N PHE A 415 -18.44 3.94 -2.41
CA PHE A 415 -17.95 3.86 -1.03
C PHE A 415 -18.18 5.16 -0.28
N ALA A 416 -17.97 6.31 -0.92
CA ALA A 416 -18.34 7.61 -0.37
C ALA A 416 -19.83 7.68 0.00
N LEU A 417 -20.71 7.13 -0.83
CA LEU A 417 -22.14 7.01 -0.52
C LEU A 417 -22.37 6.13 0.73
N GLN A 418 -21.70 4.98 0.85
CA GLN A 418 -21.79 4.16 2.07
C GLN A 418 -21.34 4.93 3.31
N ILE A 419 -20.25 5.71 3.20
CA ILE A 419 -19.75 6.53 4.30
C ILE A 419 -20.72 7.65 4.68
N ALA A 420 -21.41 8.27 3.72
CA ALA A 420 -22.46 9.26 4.00
C ALA A 420 -23.70 8.66 4.67
N MET A 421 -24.01 7.40 4.38
CA MET A 421 -25.12 6.64 4.98
C MET A 421 -24.76 5.99 6.32
N ALA A 422 -23.47 5.85 6.63
CA ALA A 422 -22.98 5.13 7.81
C ALA A 422 -23.40 5.74 9.16
N PRO A 423 -23.47 7.08 9.36
CA PRO A 423 -23.94 7.65 10.62
C PRO A 423 -25.36 7.24 11.01
N CYS A 424 -26.24 7.05 10.02
CA CYS A 424 -27.58 6.52 10.24
C CYS A 424 -27.51 5.05 10.68
N LEU A 425 -26.96 4.18 9.84
CA LEU A 425 -26.94 2.74 10.11
C LEU A 425 -26.18 2.39 11.41
N ILE A 426 -24.92 2.83 11.52
CA ILE A 426 -24.05 2.50 12.66
C ILE A 426 -24.48 3.29 13.90
N GLY A 427 -24.84 4.57 13.73
CA GLY A 427 -25.19 5.44 14.85
C GLY A 427 -26.41 4.95 15.60
N TYR A 428 -27.48 4.59 14.88
CA TYR A 428 -28.71 4.05 15.50
C TYR A 428 -28.44 2.73 16.23
N GLY A 429 -27.62 1.85 15.67
CA GLY A 429 -27.21 0.61 16.34
C GLY A 429 -26.44 0.87 17.64
N VAL A 430 -25.50 1.81 17.62
CA VAL A 430 -24.72 2.22 18.80
C VAL A 430 -25.61 2.87 19.87
N ILE A 431 -26.48 3.79 19.45
CA ILE A 431 -27.45 4.47 20.33
C ILE A 431 -28.34 3.45 21.03
N ALA A 432 -29.01 2.60 20.26
CA ALA A 432 -29.98 1.65 20.79
C ALA A 432 -29.33 0.63 21.72
N ARG A 433 -28.17 0.09 21.35
CA ARG A 433 -27.41 -0.82 22.20
C ARG A 433 -27.03 -0.16 23.53
N ARG A 434 -26.50 1.07 23.49
CA ARG A 434 -26.17 1.83 24.71
C ARG A 434 -27.40 2.02 25.58
N LEU A 435 -28.50 2.53 25.02
CA LEU A 435 -29.72 2.79 25.79
C LEU A 435 -30.34 1.51 26.36
N TYR A 436 -30.32 0.41 25.62
CA TYR A 436 -30.84 -0.87 26.09
C TYR A 436 -30.02 -1.43 27.26
N ASP A 437 -28.69 -1.34 27.18
CA ASP A 437 -27.77 -1.89 28.17
C ASP A 437 -27.58 -0.99 29.40
N ASP A 438 -27.89 0.29 29.29
CA ASP A 438 -27.83 1.24 30.42
C ASP A 438 -28.92 0.92 31.46
N PRO A 439 -28.54 0.58 32.72
CA PRO A 439 -29.51 0.31 33.77
C PRO A 439 -30.33 1.56 34.20
N LEU A 440 -29.91 2.76 33.82
CA LEU A 440 -30.63 4.01 34.09
C LEU A 440 -31.77 4.27 33.09
N THR A 441 -31.80 3.58 31.95
CA THR A 441 -32.88 3.71 30.98
C THR A 441 -34.19 3.18 31.57
N LYS A 442 -35.23 4.02 31.55
CA LYS A 442 -36.56 3.67 32.06
C LYS A 442 -37.22 2.66 31.12
N ARG A 443 -37.46 1.44 31.62
CA ARG A 443 -38.16 0.38 30.88
C ARG A 443 -39.66 0.37 31.18
N GLU A 444 -40.01 0.28 32.46
CA GLU A 444 -41.40 0.20 32.88
C GLU A 444 -42.14 1.54 32.69
N GLY A 445 -43.25 1.50 31.95
CA GLY A 445 -44.07 2.69 31.68
C GLY A 445 -43.40 3.72 30.76
N ASN A 446 -42.30 3.38 30.09
CA ASN A 446 -41.72 4.23 29.06
C ASN A 446 -42.40 3.93 27.72
N ILE A 447 -43.15 4.92 27.22
CA ILE A 447 -43.90 4.80 25.96
C ILE A 447 -42.99 4.69 24.72
N TYR A 448 -41.69 4.99 24.86
CA TYR A 448 -40.70 4.93 23.78
C TYR A 448 -39.85 3.66 23.79
N TRP A 449 -40.01 2.77 24.79
CA TRP A 449 -39.16 1.58 24.95
C TRP A 449 -39.14 0.69 23.69
N LYS A 450 -40.29 0.56 23.01
CA LYS A 450 -40.40 -0.23 21.78
C LYS A 450 -39.47 0.28 20.65
N TRP A 451 -39.22 1.59 20.59
CA TRP A 451 -38.26 2.16 19.64
C TRP A 451 -36.85 1.62 19.91
N ILE A 452 -36.42 1.58 21.18
CA ILE A 452 -35.11 1.03 21.56
C ILE A 452 -35.04 -0.46 21.20
N GLU A 453 -36.10 -1.23 21.49
CA GLU A 453 -36.18 -2.66 21.18
C GLU A 453 -36.04 -2.95 19.69
N ASN A 454 -36.66 -2.14 18.83
CA ASN A 454 -36.59 -2.33 17.37
C ASN A 454 -35.14 -2.23 16.85
N TYR A 455 -34.34 -1.28 17.36
CA TYR A 455 -32.96 -1.08 16.89
C TYR A 455 -31.94 -2.02 17.55
N VAL A 456 -32.34 -2.84 18.54
CA VAL A 456 -31.52 -3.96 19.06
C VAL A 456 -32.03 -5.32 18.61
N ALA A 457 -33.08 -5.35 17.78
CA ALA A 457 -33.61 -6.58 17.22
C ALA A 457 -32.63 -7.21 16.21
N ASP A 458 -32.73 -8.53 16.05
CA ASP A 458 -31.78 -9.33 15.27
C ASP A 458 -31.64 -8.87 13.81
N ASP A 459 -32.73 -8.38 13.20
CA ASP A 459 -32.75 -7.90 11.83
C ASP A 459 -31.97 -6.59 11.66
N PHE A 460 -32.13 -5.63 12.57
CA PHE A 460 -31.35 -4.38 12.54
C PHE A 460 -29.89 -4.61 12.90
N VAL A 461 -29.61 -5.45 13.91
CA VAL A 461 -28.24 -5.82 14.28
C VAL A 461 -27.51 -6.50 13.13
N GLU A 462 -28.19 -7.38 12.40
CA GLU A 462 -27.63 -8.01 11.19
C GLU A 462 -27.39 -6.98 10.08
N ALA A 463 -28.29 -6.00 9.89
CA ALA A 463 -28.08 -4.92 8.92
C ALA A 463 -26.83 -4.08 9.25
N VAL A 464 -26.65 -3.71 10.53
CA VAL A 464 -25.45 -2.99 11.00
C VAL A 464 -24.19 -3.81 10.75
N ARG A 465 -24.23 -5.11 11.04
CA ARG A 465 -23.10 -6.02 10.81
C ARG A 465 -22.73 -6.10 9.33
N VAL A 466 -23.71 -6.35 8.46
CA VAL A 466 -23.51 -6.45 7.01
C VAL A 466 -22.99 -5.15 6.41
N GLY A 467 -23.55 -3.99 6.81
CA GLY A 467 -23.07 -2.69 6.38
C GLY A 467 -21.65 -2.39 6.87
N SER A 468 -21.35 -2.73 8.12
CA SER A 468 -20.02 -2.56 8.70
C SER A 468 -18.98 -3.43 7.98
N ASP A 469 -19.28 -4.70 7.74
CA ASP A 469 -18.40 -5.61 6.99
C ASP A 469 -18.14 -5.10 5.56
N ALA A 470 -19.17 -4.56 4.91
CA ALA A 470 -19.03 -3.96 3.58
C ALA A 470 -18.11 -2.74 3.63
N ILE A 471 -18.22 -1.90 4.66
CA ILE A 471 -17.34 -0.74 4.84
C ILE A 471 -15.90 -1.18 5.09
N GLU A 472 -15.66 -2.12 6.01
CA GLU A 472 -14.34 -2.66 6.34
C GLU A 472 -13.63 -3.26 5.13
N LYS A 473 -14.36 -4.01 4.30
CA LYS A 473 -13.84 -4.62 3.07
C LYS A 473 -13.38 -3.58 2.04
N HIS A 474 -14.09 -2.45 1.93
CA HIS A 474 -13.77 -1.41 0.93
C HIS A 474 -12.77 -0.38 1.43
N ALA A 475 -12.64 -0.20 2.75
CA ALA A 475 -11.70 0.72 3.36
C ALA A 475 -10.24 0.41 3.00
N ILE A 476 -9.87 -0.88 2.94
CA ILE A 476 -8.49 -1.30 2.62
C ILE A 476 -8.07 -1.00 1.17
N LEU A 477 -9.01 -0.64 0.30
CA LEU A 477 -8.76 -0.31 -1.10
C LEU A 477 -8.51 1.19 -1.30
N GLN A 478 -8.62 1.99 -0.25
CA GLN A 478 -8.50 3.45 -0.33
C GLN A 478 -7.06 3.91 -0.13
N SER A 479 -6.67 4.96 -0.84
CA SER A 479 -5.43 5.68 -0.51
C SER A 479 -5.61 6.47 0.79
N PRO A 480 -4.53 6.78 1.53
CA PRO A 480 -4.63 7.61 2.73
C PRO A 480 -5.26 8.99 2.47
N SER A 481 -4.99 9.60 1.31
CA SER A 481 -5.62 10.87 0.94
C SER A 481 -7.13 10.73 0.76
N ARG A 482 -7.60 9.62 0.17
CA ARG A 482 -9.02 9.34 0.00
C ARG A 482 -9.68 9.05 1.35
N VAL A 483 -8.99 8.37 2.27
CA VAL A 483 -9.48 8.17 3.65
C VAL A 483 -9.79 9.52 4.30
N GLU A 484 -8.91 10.52 4.19
CA GLU A 484 -9.16 11.86 4.76
C GLU A 484 -10.38 12.57 4.15
N GLU A 485 -10.66 12.37 2.86
CA GLU A 485 -11.88 12.88 2.21
C GLU A 485 -13.14 12.18 2.75
N LEU A 486 -13.10 10.86 2.87
CA LEU A 486 -14.20 10.06 3.39
C LEU A 486 -14.51 10.41 4.86
N VAL A 487 -13.49 10.69 5.68
CA VAL A 487 -13.71 11.17 7.05
C VAL A 487 -14.51 12.46 7.07
N LYS A 488 -14.23 13.41 6.16
CA LYS A 488 -14.99 14.66 6.09
C LYS A 488 -16.44 14.42 5.71
N ILE A 489 -16.70 13.48 4.81
CA ILE A 489 -18.06 13.06 4.44
C ILE A 489 -18.79 12.49 5.66
N PHE A 490 -18.14 11.58 6.39
CA PHE A 490 -18.69 11.00 7.61
C PHE A 490 -19.00 12.06 8.67
N ILE A 491 -18.08 12.98 8.93
CA ILE A 491 -18.27 14.10 9.88
C ILE A 491 -19.47 14.95 9.48
N HIS A 492 -19.58 15.30 8.19
CA HIS A 492 -20.67 16.15 7.72
C HIS A 492 -22.03 15.45 7.85
N ALA A 493 -22.13 14.19 7.42
CA ALA A 493 -23.33 13.38 7.59
C ALA A 493 -23.70 13.18 9.07
N THR A 494 -22.72 13.00 9.96
CA THR A 494 -22.94 12.89 11.41
C THR A 494 -23.50 14.18 12.02
N ASN A 495 -23.03 15.35 11.56
CA ASN A 495 -23.59 16.63 11.99
C ASN A 495 -25.04 16.82 11.50
N MET A 496 -25.37 16.31 10.31
CA MET A 496 -26.74 16.36 9.77
C MET A 496 -27.69 15.46 10.55
N GLU A 497 -27.25 14.28 10.97
CA GLU A 497 -27.98 13.44 11.93
C GLU A 497 -28.23 14.16 13.27
N THR A 498 -27.24 14.90 13.77
CA THR A 498 -27.45 15.74 14.98
C THR A 498 -28.56 16.77 14.74
N GLY A 499 -28.57 17.41 13.56
CA GLY A 499 -29.65 18.33 13.18
C GLY A 499 -31.02 17.66 13.03
N PHE A 500 -31.05 16.36 12.73
CA PHE A 500 -32.27 15.54 12.72
C PHE A 500 -32.79 15.32 14.15
N TRP A 501 -31.91 15.10 15.13
CA TRP A 501 -32.31 15.06 16.54
C TRP A 501 -32.75 16.42 17.09
N ASP A 502 -32.08 17.51 16.71
CA ASP A 502 -32.47 18.88 17.07
C ASP A 502 -33.89 19.20 16.58
N MET A 503 -34.20 18.78 15.34
CA MET A 503 -35.55 18.88 14.75
C MET A 503 -36.58 18.13 15.60
N GLY A 504 -36.27 16.89 16.01
CA GLY A 504 -37.14 16.09 16.87
C GLY A 504 -37.36 16.69 18.25
N GLU A 505 -36.33 17.28 18.88
CA GLU A 505 -36.46 17.89 20.22
C GLU A 505 -37.39 19.11 20.22
N GLY A 506 -37.54 19.76 19.06
CA GLY A 506 -38.27 21.01 18.88
C GLY A 506 -37.31 22.20 18.84
N ARG A 507 -37.39 23.02 17.80
CA ARG A 507 -36.56 24.22 17.64
C ARG A 507 -36.74 25.14 18.85
N LYS A 508 -35.62 25.62 19.43
CA LYS A 508 -35.62 26.64 20.50
C LYS A 508 -36.29 27.93 20.06
#